data_AF-A0A975LLZ9-F1
#
_entry.id   AF-A0A975LLZ9-F1
#
_cell.length_a   1.000
_cell.length_b   1.000
_cell.length_c   1.000
_cell.angle_alpha   90.00
_cell.angle_beta   90.00
_cell.angle_gamma   90.00
#
_symmetry.space_group_name_H-M   'P 1'
#
loop_
_entity.id
_entity.type
_entity.pdbx_description
1 polymer ?
#
loop_
_entity_poly.entity_id
_entity_poly.type
_entity_poly.pdbx_seq_one_letter_code
_entity_poly.pdbx_strand_id
1 'polypeptide(L)'
;MTKKEYLRKLDEELILLDEEIADDILDYYRSRFDEEKRFENKTDEEIIKSLGDPFDLAKRIYSSYGIKPEKWESARNDDINTVRAVLVLMFDVFVASWLIPLLVFLSLSVFATFVTFPFVIATLPSFGINDIILIIVLAFGVYSLLILLILGLVEISIIVIRNILIMNVKVLSPRNKTTSRLIKRVSLFEWMRRMKMGRNVFINLGMIAISLVAISFLIITTVDNDILSTIGAQPTIKNTFPEDLSEEIIEEEAYSIKIDVGDLDINLVRNLSTELQITHEYNMDDLFKYSVDYENNKIDIKTYEDKLNGGFFGVYEGVLTVSVPADLLINEIDIDAGESDIEMFHYDSDVLDIEIDSGDINMYKVDVQEATITSDEGNINLLDSWAVELSITVDDGFIFLSDIDSYLRLGEKLNITNSEGDITLESVYFKDIVIDNPLGDFHFRNFNEFYEIENLEVKSIEGEVIVEPPVKNRKPDQG
;
A
#
# COMPACT_ATOMS: atom_id res chain seq x y z
N MET A 1 30.89 53.52 -30.09
CA MET A 1 30.89 52.40 -29.12
C MET A 1 30.28 52.93 -27.84
N THR A 2 29.35 52.20 -27.22
CA THR A 2 28.71 52.64 -25.96
C THR A 2 29.54 52.22 -24.74
N LYS A 3 29.34 52.84 -23.55
CA LYS A 3 29.96 52.40 -22.28
C LYS A 3 29.85 50.88 -22.08
N LYS A 4 28.65 50.33 -22.34
CA LYS A 4 28.36 48.89 -22.18
C LYS A 4 29.15 48.03 -23.16
N GLU A 5 29.29 48.46 -24.41
CA GLU A 5 30.09 47.76 -25.41
C GLU A 5 31.58 47.82 -25.12
N TYR A 6 32.08 48.96 -24.63
CA TYR A 6 33.49 49.14 -24.28
C TYR A 6 33.90 48.22 -23.12
N LEU A 7 33.13 48.22 -22.03
CA LEU A 7 33.39 47.36 -20.88
C LEU A 7 33.27 45.88 -21.21
N ARG A 8 32.33 45.49 -22.10
CA ARG A 8 32.23 44.11 -22.58
C ARG A 8 33.48 43.69 -23.35
N LYS A 9 33.95 44.51 -24.29
CA LYS A 9 35.17 44.21 -25.06
C LYS A 9 36.41 44.17 -24.18
N LEU A 10 36.48 45.03 -23.16
CA LEU A 10 37.56 45.00 -22.19
C LEU A 10 37.54 43.69 -21.38
N ASP A 11 36.38 43.27 -20.86
CA ASP A 11 36.21 41.99 -20.16
C ASP A 11 36.62 40.77 -21.02
N GLU A 12 36.28 40.79 -22.30
CA GLU A 12 36.67 39.77 -23.29
C GLU A 12 38.19 39.68 -23.53
N GLU A 13 38.94 40.75 -23.31
CA GLU A 13 40.40 40.78 -23.47
C GLU A 13 41.14 40.46 -22.16
N LEU A 14 40.47 40.52 -20.99
CA LEU A 14 41.01 40.18 -19.67
C LEU A 14 40.95 38.66 -19.36
N ILE A 15 41.18 37.81 -20.37
CA ILE A 15 41.05 36.33 -20.30
C ILE A 15 41.97 35.70 -19.24
N LEU A 16 43.23 36.13 -19.14
CA LEU A 16 44.25 35.50 -18.29
C LEU A 16 44.21 35.92 -16.81
N LEU A 17 43.44 36.97 -16.47
CA LEU A 17 43.30 37.39 -15.09
C LEU A 17 42.27 36.53 -14.36
N ASP A 18 42.49 36.36 -13.06
CA ASP A 18 41.49 35.81 -12.15
C ASP A 18 40.21 36.67 -12.20
N GLU A 19 39.08 36.02 -11.98
CA GLU A 19 37.76 36.60 -12.14
C GLU A 19 37.53 37.78 -11.19
N GLU A 20 38.02 37.65 -9.96
CA GLU A 20 37.96 38.71 -8.93
C GLU A 20 38.75 39.95 -9.35
N ILE A 21 39.98 39.76 -9.83
CA ILE A 21 40.85 40.86 -10.28
C ILE A 21 40.28 41.55 -11.53
N ALA A 22 39.73 40.77 -12.46
CA ALA A 22 39.09 41.31 -13.65
C ALA A 22 37.85 42.14 -13.31
N ASP A 23 37.04 41.71 -12.33
CA ASP A 23 35.88 42.45 -11.86
C ASP A 23 36.27 43.76 -11.16
N ASP A 24 37.30 43.76 -10.31
CA ASP A 24 37.81 44.99 -9.68
C ASP A 24 38.25 46.04 -10.71
N ILE A 25 38.92 45.59 -11.77
CA ILE A 25 39.36 46.45 -12.87
C ILE A 25 38.14 47.00 -13.63
N LEU A 26 37.16 46.16 -13.93
CA LEU A 26 35.94 46.58 -14.64
C LEU A 26 35.10 47.54 -13.81
N ASP A 27 35.02 47.35 -12.49
CA ASP A 27 34.29 48.25 -11.59
C ASP A 27 35.02 49.57 -11.38
N TYR A 28 36.37 49.57 -11.37
CA TYR A 28 37.16 50.79 -11.42
C TYR A 28 36.84 51.62 -12.67
N TYR A 29 36.89 50.99 -13.86
CA TYR A 29 36.58 51.71 -15.11
C TYR A 29 35.10 52.08 -15.20
N ARG A 30 34.19 51.24 -14.72
CA ARG A 30 32.76 51.56 -14.66
C ARG A 30 32.49 52.81 -13.82
N SER A 31 33.14 52.91 -12.65
CA SER A 31 33.07 54.08 -11.78
C SER A 31 33.69 55.31 -12.45
N ARG A 32 34.85 55.16 -13.10
CA ARG A 32 35.49 56.21 -13.90
C ARG A 32 34.56 56.78 -14.98
N PHE A 33 33.85 55.92 -15.72
CA PHE A 33 32.86 56.33 -16.71
C PHE A 33 31.68 57.10 -16.08
N ASP A 34 31.23 56.71 -14.87
CA ASP A 34 30.13 57.39 -14.17
C ASP A 34 30.58 58.73 -13.57
N GLU A 35 31.81 58.82 -13.08
CA GLU A 35 32.41 60.05 -12.54
C GLU A 35 32.68 61.08 -13.65
N GLU A 36 33.35 60.69 -14.74
CA GLU A 36 33.65 61.62 -15.85
C GLU A 36 32.36 62.13 -16.54
N LYS A 37 31.30 61.32 -16.54
CA LYS A 37 29.99 61.73 -17.07
C LYS A 37 29.24 62.66 -16.12
N ARG A 38 29.32 62.44 -14.80
CA ARG A 38 28.60 63.25 -13.78
C ARG A 38 29.30 64.55 -13.44
N PHE A 39 30.64 64.57 -13.39
CA PHE A 39 31.41 65.71 -12.89
C PHE A 39 32.09 66.50 -14.01
N GLU A 40 32.46 65.85 -15.11
CA GLU A 40 33.19 66.50 -16.21
C GLU A 40 32.31 66.73 -17.45
N ASN A 41 31.01 66.35 -17.42
CA ASN A 41 30.05 66.44 -18.52
C ASN A 41 30.54 65.84 -19.84
N LYS A 42 31.46 64.87 -19.79
CA LYS A 42 31.99 64.22 -20.98
C LYS A 42 31.00 63.22 -21.57
N THR A 43 30.97 63.14 -22.89
CA THR A 43 30.21 62.12 -23.60
C THR A 43 30.94 60.77 -23.56
N ASP A 44 30.19 59.66 -23.70
CA ASP A 44 30.77 58.32 -23.74
C ASP A 44 31.88 58.19 -24.82
N GLU A 45 31.76 58.92 -25.94
CA GLU A 45 32.73 58.91 -27.04
C GLU A 45 34.05 59.61 -26.68
N GLU A 46 33.99 60.70 -25.92
CA GLU A 46 35.17 61.45 -25.46
C GLU A 46 35.95 60.66 -24.40
N ILE A 47 35.25 59.95 -23.52
CA ILE A 47 35.85 59.08 -22.51
C ILE A 47 36.53 57.88 -23.20
N ILE A 48 35.90 57.30 -24.23
CA ILE A 48 36.51 56.19 -24.99
C ILE A 48 37.77 56.67 -25.73
N LYS A 49 37.77 57.88 -26.28
CA LYS A 49 38.95 58.46 -26.95
C LYS A 49 40.12 58.69 -25.99
N SER A 50 39.86 59.00 -24.71
CA SER A 50 40.90 59.20 -23.69
C SER A 50 41.49 57.89 -23.17
N LEU A 51 40.66 56.84 -23.05
CA LEU A 51 41.08 55.52 -22.58
C LEU A 51 41.81 54.71 -23.67
N GLY A 52 41.54 55.00 -24.94
CA GLY A 52 42.13 54.32 -26.10
C GLY A 52 41.35 53.07 -26.50
N ASP A 53 41.98 52.21 -27.31
CA ASP A 53 41.36 50.93 -27.70
C ASP A 53 41.32 49.97 -26.48
N PRO A 54 40.21 49.24 -26.23
CA PRO A 54 40.12 48.28 -25.12
C PRO A 54 41.26 47.27 -25.10
N PHE A 55 41.80 46.92 -26.27
CA PHE A 55 42.94 46.02 -26.43
C PHE A 55 44.24 46.62 -25.89
N ASP A 56 44.54 47.87 -26.26
CA ASP A 56 45.73 48.57 -25.76
C ASP A 56 45.65 48.78 -24.25
N LEU A 57 44.45 49.01 -23.74
CA LEU A 57 44.20 49.10 -22.31
C LEU A 57 44.46 47.77 -21.61
N ALA A 58 43.94 46.65 -22.13
CA ALA A 58 44.18 45.31 -21.60
C ALA A 58 45.68 44.97 -21.60
N LYS A 59 46.42 45.31 -22.67
CA LYS A 59 47.87 45.11 -22.75
C LYS A 59 48.63 45.86 -21.65
N ARG A 60 48.26 47.10 -21.37
CA ARG A 60 48.84 47.90 -20.27
C ARG A 60 48.56 47.27 -18.92
N ILE A 61 47.34 46.79 -18.70
CA ILE A 61 46.94 46.07 -17.49
C ILE A 61 47.78 44.79 -17.33
N TYR A 62 47.90 43.95 -18.34
CA TYR A 62 48.73 42.73 -18.24
C TYR A 62 50.19 43.03 -17.92
N SER A 63 50.74 44.10 -18.51
CA SER A 63 52.09 44.55 -18.21
C SER A 63 52.26 44.98 -16.75
N SER A 64 51.23 45.55 -16.11
CA SER A 64 51.30 45.90 -14.67
C SER A 64 51.22 44.69 -13.74
N TYR A 65 50.63 43.58 -14.20
CA TYR A 65 50.58 42.31 -13.47
C TYR A 65 51.76 41.36 -13.79
N GLY A 66 52.77 41.81 -14.55
CA GLY A 66 53.95 41.02 -14.88
C GLY A 66 53.71 39.87 -15.87
N ILE A 67 52.58 39.90 -16.59
CA ILE A 67 52.23 38.88 -17.59
C ILE A 67 52.93 39.23 -18.91
N LYS A 68 53.77 38.32 -19.40
CA LYS A 68 54.52 38.51 -20.65
C LYS A 68 53.56 38.63 -21.85
N PRO A 69 53.83 39.53 -22.82
CA PRO A 69 52.98 39.72 -24.00
C PRO A 69 52.74 38.43 -24.79
N GLU A 70 53.75 37.58 -24.90
CA GLU A 70 53.71 36.28 -25.60
C GLU A 70 52.64 35.33 -25.03
N LYS A 71 52.47 35.29 -23.71
CA LYS A 71 51.45 34.44 -23.06
C LYS A 71 50.05 34.93 -23.34
N TRP A 72 49.86 36.25 -23.39
CA TRP A 72 48.59 36.88 -23.70
C TRP A 72 48.23 36.78 -25.19
N GLU A 73 49.20 36.99 -26.09
CA GLU A 73 49.01 36.79 -27.53
C GLU A 73 48.71 35.33 -27.87
N SER A 74 49.36 34.38 -27.18
CA SER A 74 49.04 32.96 -27.28
C SER A 74 47.63 32.64 -26.77
N ALA A 75 47.20 33.21 -25.64
CA ALA A 75 45.85 33.01 -25.11
C ALA A 75 44.76 33.65 -25.98
N ARG A 76 45.11 34.71 -26.72
CA ARG A 76 44.22 35.39 -27.68
C ARG A 76 44.01 34.60 -28.97
N ASN A 77 45.04 33.86 -29.38
CA ASN A 77 45.05 32.96 -30.54
C ASN A 77 44.75 31.50 -30.16
N ASP A 78 44.40 31.22 -28.90
CA ASP A 78 44.01 29.89 -28.46
C ASP A 78 42.64 29.58 -29.06
N ASP A 79 42.67 28.89 -30.20
CA ASP A 79 41.48 28.39 -30.86
C ASP A 79 40.80 27.34 -29.96
N ILE A 80 39.48 27.24 -30.07
CA ILE A 80 38.70 26.25 -29.33
C ILE A 80 39.32 24.88 -29.58
N ASN A 81 39.87 24.27 -28.52
CA ASN A 81 40.44 22.93 -28.63
C ASN A 81 39.34 21.96 -29.07
N THR A 82 39.41 21.54 -30.34
CA THR A 82 38.38 20.74 -30.99
C THR A 82 38.07 19.47 -30.21
N VAL A 83 39.08 18.86 -29.58
CA VAL A 83 38.88 17.67 -28.74
C VAL A 83 38.05 17.99 -27.50
N ARG A 84 38.33 19.10 -26.81
CA ARG A 84 37.54 19.50 -25.62
C ARG A 84 36.11 19.86 -26.00
N ALA A 85 35.92 20.56 -27.13
CA ALA A 85 34.59 20.88 -27.64
C ALA A 85 33.80 19.63 -28.02
N VAL A 86 34.41 18.67 -28.72
CA VAL A 86 33.78 17.39 -29.05
C VAL A 86 33.42 16.60 -27.80
N LEU A 87 34.29 16.56 -26.78
CA LEU A 87 33.99 15.88 -25.51
C LEU A 87 32.81 16.51 -24.76
N VAL A 88 32.72 17.84 -24.70
CA VAL A 88 31.57 18.52 -24.10
C VAL A 88 30.29 18.25 -24.88
N LEU A 89 30.35 18.27 -26.22
CA LEU A 89 29.19 17.93 -27.05
C LEU A 89 28.75 16.48 -26.85
N MET A 90 29.70 15.54 -26.74
CA MET A 90 29.39 14.15 -26.39
C MET A 90 28.77 14.06 -25.00
N PHE A 91 29.31 14.75 -24.00
CA PHE A 91 28.71 14.84 -22.67
C PHE A 91 27.28 15.40 -22.74
N ASP A 92 27.02 16.43 -23.54
CA ASP A 92 25.67 17.01 -23.65
C ASP A 92 24.68 16.00 -24.26
N VAL A 93 25.08 15.30 -25.33
CA VAL A 93 24.23 14.33 -26.02
C VAL A 93 23.95 13.10 -25.14
N PHE A 94 24.99 12.53 -24.51
CA PHE A 94 24.85 11.30 -23.73
C PHE A 94 24.48 11.54 -22.28
N VAL A 95 24.91 12.67 -21.68
CA VAL A 95 24.81 12.94 -20.25
C VAL A 95 23.87 14.11 -19.89
N ALA A 96 23.90 15.23 -20.59
CA ALA A 96 22.99 16.34 -20.26
C ALA A 96 21.56 16.09 -20.78
N SER A 97 21.41 15.44 -21.93
CA SER A 97 20.13 15.26 -22.62
C SER A 97 19.08 14.47 -21.83
N TRP A 98 19.50 13.49 -21.03
CA TRP A 98 18.67 12.70 -20.12
C TRP A 98 18.63 13.28 -18.69
N LEU A 99 19.75 13.80 -18.18
CA LEU A 99 19.84 14.31 -16.80
C LEU A 99 18.99 15.55 -16.58
N ILE A 100 18.99 16.51 -17.51
CA ILE A 100 18.24 17.76 -17.36
C ILE A 100 16.73 17.50 -17.36
N PRO A 101 16.15 16.78 -18.34
CA PRO A 101 14.73 16.43 -18.29
C PRO A 101 14.38 15.63 -17.04
N LEU A 102 15.20 14.65 -16.63
CA LEU A 102 14.96 13.85 -15.43
C LEU A 102 14.82 14.73 -14.18
N LEU A 103 15.75 15.66 -13.97
CA LEU A 103 15.73 16.57 -12.82
C LEU A 103 14.50 17.48 -12.81
N VAL A 104 14.10 18.00 -13.98
CA VAL A 104 12.89 18.82 -14.11
C VAL A 104 11.63 17.99 -13.89
N PHE A 105 11.53 16.80 -14.49
CA PHE A 105 10.38 15.91 -14.34
C PHE A 105 10.23 15.39 -12.92
N LEU A 106 11.33 15.07 -12.24
CA LEU A 106 11.30 14.67 -10.83
C LEU A 106 10.71 15.78 -9.97
N SER A 107 11.17 17.02 -10.17
CA SER A 107 10.63 18.19 -9.45
C SER A 107 9.14 18.40 -9.74
N LEU A 108 8.72 18.18 -10.99
CA LEU A 108 7.35 18.39 -11.45
C LEU A 108 6.41 17.27 -11.01
N SER A 109 6.90 16.04 -10.91
CA SER A 109 6.15 14.87 -10.41
C SER A 109 5.80 15.05 -8.93
N VAL A 110 6.75 15.46 -8.09
CA VAL A 110 6.47 15.77 -6.67
C VAL A 110 5.55 16.99 -6.54
N PHE A 111 5.61 17.93 -7.48
CA PHE A 111 4.67 19.05 -7.52
C PHE A 111 3.25 18.59 -7.90
N ALA A 112 3.10 17.60 -8.78
CA ALA A 112 1.80 17.06 -9.17
C ALA A 112 1.04 16.44 -7.99
N THR A 113 1.74 15.95 -6.97
CA THR A 113 1.11 15.48 -5.72
C THR A 113 0.37 16.58 -4.98
N PHE A 114 0.59 17.87 -5.25
CA PHE A 114 -0.25 18.93 -4.67
C PHE A 114 -1.67 18.97 -5.23
N VAL A 115 -1.90 18.37 -6.41
CA VAL A 115 -3.23 18.24 -6.99
C VAL A 115 -4.13 17.34 -6.14
N THR A 116 -3.57 16.46 -5.30
CA THR A 116 -4.36 15.62 -4.39
C THR A 116 -4.87 16.37 -3.16
N PHE A 117 -4.34 17.55 -2.84
CA PHE A 117 -4.72 18.29 -1.63
C PHE A 117 -6.21 18.68 -1.59
N PRO A 118 -6.82 19.22 -2.67
CA PRO A 118 -8.26 19.46 -2.72
C PRO A 118 -9.10 18.19 -2.55
N PHE A 119 -8.62 17.04 -3.02
CA PHE A 119 -9.33 15.76 -2.86
C PHE A 119 -9.35 15.33 -1.38
N VAL A 120 -8.23 15.49 -0.66
CA VAL A 120 -8.18 15.24 0.79
C VAL A 120 -9.15 16.15 1.55
N ILE A 121 -9.34 17.39 1.11
CA ILE A 121 -10.34 18.30 1.72
C ILE A 121 -11.76 17.85 1.36
N ALA A 122 -11.98 17.38 0.13
CA ALA A 122 -13.29 16.94 -0.34
C ALA A 122 -13.82 15.70 0.38
N THR A 123 -12.95 14.87 0.96
CA THR A 123 -13.33 13.69 1.76
C THR A 123 -13.70 14.03 3.20
N LEU A 124 -13.38 15.23 3.70
CA LEU A 124 -13.62 15.63 5.10
C LEU A 124 -15.10 15.54 5.56
N PRO A 125 -16.13 15.82 4.73
CA PRO A 125 -17.52 15.76 5.18
C PRO A 125 -18.01 14.37 5.63
N SER A 126 -17.28 13.30 5.29
CA SER A 126 -17.61 11.93 5.67
C SER A 126 -17.13 11.53 7.08
N PHE A 127 -16.42 12.43 7.78
CA PHE A 127 -15.74 12.12 9.04
C PHE A 127 -16.32 12.86 10.25
N GLY A 128 -16.10 12.33 11.45
CA GLY A 128 -16.42 13.03 12.69
C GLY A 128 -15.56 14.29 12.90
N ILE A 129 -16.02 15.23 13.74
CA ILE A 129 -15.33 16.52 13.97
C ILE A 129 -13.88 16.31 14.46
N ASN A 130 -13.64 15.30 15.29
CA ASN A 130 -12.31 15.00 15.81
C ASN A 130 -11.38 14.48 14.71
N ASP A 131 -11.89 13.58 13.86
CA ASP A 131 -11.16 12.99 12.74
C ASP A 131 -10.82 14.04 11.69
N ILE A 132 -11.74 14.96 11.41
CA ILE A 132 -11.51 16.09 10.51
C ILE A 132 -10.33 16.93 10.99
N ILE A 133 -10.27 17.26 12.28
CA ILE A 133 -9.16 18.06 12.84
C ILE A 133 -7.84 17.31 12.68
N LEU A 134 -7.83 16.01 12.98
CA LEU A 134 -6.63 15.17 12.87
C LEU A 134 -6.12 15.06 11.42
N ILE A 135 -7.02 14.80 10.47
CA ILE A 135 -6.71 14.71 9.04
C ILE A 135 -6.16 16.04 8.53
N ILE A 136 -6.75 17.18 8.94
CA ILE A 136 -6.25 18.52 8.57
C ILE A 136 -4.84 18.74 9.09
N VAL A 137 -4.58 18.41 10.37
CA VAL A 137 -3.25 18.59 10.98
C VAL A 137 -2.21 17.70 10.30
N LEU A 138 -2.55 16.43 10.05
CA LEU A 138 -1.68 15.48 9.38
C LEU A 138 -1.38 15.92 7.94
N ALA A 139 -2.42 16.25 7.17
CA ALA A 139 -2.29 16.74 5.81
C ALA A 139 -1.39 17.98 5.78
N PHE A 140 -1.64 18.97 6.64
CA PHE A 140 -0.82 20.17 6.69
C PHE A 140 0.65 19.86 6.99
N GLY A 141 0.93 18.92 7.89
CA GLY A 141 2.28 18.43 8.18
C GLY A 141 2.94 17.79 6.96
N VAL A 142 2.28 16.82 6.32
CA VAL A 142 2.79 16.08 5.15
C VAL A 142 3.04 17.02 3.96
N TYR A 143 2.06 17.85 3.61
CA TYR A 143 2.21 18.79 2.49
C TYR A 143 3.28 19.84 2.77
N SER A 144 3.46 20.28 4.02
CA SER A 144 4.57 21.16 4.39
C SER A 144 5.93 20.49 4.15
N LEU A 145 6.10 19.21 4.49
CA LEU A 145 7.32 18.46 4.19
C LEU A 145 7.55 18.30 2.68
N LEU A 146 6.49 18.02 1.92
CA LEU A 146 6.56 17.93 0.45
C LEU A 146 7.01 19.25 -0.18
N ILE A 147 6.53 20.40 0.30
CA ILE A 147 7.01 21.71 -0.18
C ILE A 147 8.52 21.85 0.02
N LEU A 148 9.02 21.49 1.21
CA LEU A 148 10.45 21.58 1.52
C LEU A 148 11.27 20.65 0.62
N LEU A 149 10.77 19.43 0.35
CA LEU A 149 11.39 18.48 -0.56
C LEU A 149 11.48 19.05 -1.99
N ILE A 150 10.37 19.62 -2.51
CA ILE A 150 10.34 20.25 -3.84
C ILE A 150 11.36 21.38 -3.93
N LEU A 151 11.41 22.27 -2.94
CA LEU A 151 12.35 23.39 -2.92
C LEU A 151 13.81 22.89 -2.95
N GLY A 152 14.10 21.81 -2.22
CA GLY A 152 15.41 21.15 -2.26
C GLY A 152 15.75 20.58 -3.65
N LEU A 153 14.82 19.83 -4.25
CA LEU A 153 15.01 19.23 -5.57
C LEU A 153 15.17 20.27 -6.68
N VAL A 154 14.41 21.37 -6.62
CA VAL A 154 14.53 22.46 -7.59
C VAL A 154 15.88 23.15 -7.47
N GLU A 155 16.39 23.40 -6.26
CA GLU A 155 17.72 24.00 -6.11
C GLU A 155 18.82 23.06 -6.65
N ILE A 156 18.75 21.76 -6.34
CA ILE A 156 19.71 20.78 -6.86
C ILE A 156 19.68 20.80 -8.40
N SER A 157 18.48 20.79 -8.98
CA SER A 157 18.27 20.91 -10.43
C SER A 157 18.93 22.16 -11.00
N ILE A 158 18.71 23.32 -10.38
CA ILE A 158 19.30 24.60 -10.78
C ILE A 158 20.83 24.55 -10.69
N ILE A 159 21.40 24.03 -9.60
CA ILE A 159 22.86 23.93 -9.41
C ILE A 159 23.50 23.06 -10.49
N VAL A 160 22.92 21.91 -10.80
CA VAL A 160 23.44 20.99 -11.83
C VAL A 160 23.38 21.63 -13.21
N ILE A 161 22.22 22.17 -13.60
CA ILE A 161 22.03 22.84 -14.90
C ILE A 161 23.00 24.02 -15.02
N ARG A 162 23.14 24.83 -13.97
CA ARG A 162 24.05 25.96 -13.92
C ARG A 162 25.50 25.53 -14.16
N ASN A 163 25.95 24.46 -13.50
CA ASN A 163 27.31 23.97 -13.65
C ASN A 163 27.59 23.43 -15.06
N ILE A 164 26.63 22.72 -15.66
CA ILE A 164 26.71 22.26 -17.06
C ILE A 164 26.81 23.46 -18.02
N LEU A 165 25.94 24.47 -17.86
CA LEU A 165 25.98 25.66 -18.69
C LEU A 165 27.29 26.44 -18.56
N ILE A 166 27.84 26.57 -17.34
CA ILE A 166 29.14 27.22 -17.12
C ILE A 166 30.26 26.43 -17.80
N MET A 167 30.23 25.10 -17.74
CA MET A 167 31.19 24.25 -18.46
C MET A 167 31.11 24.49 -19.97
N ASN A 168 29.91 24.54 -20.53
CA ASN A 168 29.69 24.75 -21.96
C ASN A 168 30.17 26.14 -22.40
N VAL A 169 29.87 27.19 -21.63
CA VAL A 169 30.37 28.54 -21.91
C VAL A 169 31.89 28.59 -21.84
N LYS A 170 32.52 27.98 -20.82
CA LYS A 170 33.98 27.97 -20.69
C LYS A 170 34.70 27.25 -21.82
N VAL A 171 34.12 26.18 -22.36
CA VAL A 171 34.76 25.38 -23.42
C VAL A 171 34.44 25.89 -24.83
N LEU A 172 33.18 26.26 -25.11
CA LEU A 172 32.75 26.68 -26.45
C LEU A 172 32.91 28.18 -26.70
N SER A 173 32.91 29.00 -25.66
CA SER A 173 33.08 30.45 -25.75
C SER A 173 33.96 30.98 -24.62
N PRO A 174 35.25 30.59 -24.55
CA PRO A 174 36.15 30.93 -23.44
C PRO A 174 36.31 32.45 -23.23
N ARG A 175 36.03 33.25 -24.27
CA ARG A 175 36.11 34.72 -24.24
C ARG A 175 34.86 35.37 -23.61
N ASN A 176 33.71 34.68 -23.57
CA ASN A 176 32.45 35.24 -23.09
C ASN A 176 32.27 35.05 -21.57
N LYS A 177 33.11 35.74 -20.79
CA LYS A 177 33.06 35.74 -19.31
C LYS A 177 31.74 36.32 -18.79
N THR A 178 31.18 37.32 -19.46
CA THR A 178 29.88 37.94 -19.13
C THR A 178 28.74 36.93 -18.97
N THR A 179 28.57 35.99 -19.90
CA THR A 179 27.48 35.00 -19.83
C THR A 179 27.68 34.04 -18.66
N SER A 180 28.91 33.63 -18.38
CA SER A 180 29.22 32.78 -17.22
C SER A 180 28.89 33.45 -15.88
N ARG A 181 29.15 34.77 -15.76
CA ARG A 181 28.81 35.56 -14.56
C ARG A 181 27.31 35.72 -14.37
N LEU A 182 26.53 35.86 -15.45
CA LEU A 182 25.07 35.94 -15.38
C LEU A 182 24.45 34.62 -14.92
N ILE A 183 24.95 33.49 -15.43
CA ILE A 183 24.47 32.14 -15.05
C ILE A 183 24.74 31.85 -13.57
N LYS A 184 25.90 32.28 -13.03
CA LYS A 184 26.24 32.09 -11.60
C LYS A 184 25.23 32.70 -10.63
N ARG A 185 24.56 33.80 -11.01
CA ARG A 185 23.57 34.53 -10.19
C ARG A 185 22.19 33.86 -10.14
N VAL A 186 22.02 32.72 -10.82
CA VAL A 186 20.79 31.93 -10.79
C VAL A 186 20.90 30.96 -9.61
N SER A 187 20.14 31.22 -8.55
CA SER A 187 19.92 30.33 -7.41
C SER A 187 18.57 30.69 -6.78
N LEU A 188 17.82 29.65 -6.41
CA LEU A 188 16.55 29.79 -5.70
C LEU A 188 16.80 30.28 -4.27
N PHE A 189 17.86 29.82 -3.61
CA PHE A 189 18.27 30.31 -2.30
C PHE A 189 18.70 31.79 -2.29
N GLU A 190 19.42 32.26 -3.32
CA GLU A 190 19.77 33.69 -3.42
C GLU A 190 18.54 34.57 -3.62
N TRP A 191 17.54 34.08 -4.37
CA TRP A 191 16.25 34.76 -4.53
C TRP A 191 15.43 34.74 -3.23
N MET A 192 15.36 33.60 -2.53
CA MET A 192 14.70 33.50 -1.22
C MET A 192 15.37 34.37 -0.15
N ARG A 193 16.71 34.44 -0.15
CA ARG A 193 17.47 35.30 0.76
C ARG A 193 17.16 36.79 0.51
N ARG A 194 16.93 37.17 -0.76
CA ARG A 194 16.44 38.52 -1.13
C ARG A 194 15.03 38.79 -0.60
N MET A 195 14.18 37.76 -0.49
CA MET A 195 12.86 37.85 0.16
C MET A 195 12.90 37.83 1.70
N LYS A 196 14.09 37.93 2.32
CA LYS A 196 14.31 37.84 3.78
C LYS A 196 13.89 36.51 4.42
N MET A 197 13.58 35.48 3.63
CA MET A 197 13.46 34.12 4.14
C MET A 197 14.87 33.55 4.32
N GLY A 198 15.45 33.80 5.51
CA GLY A 198 16.73 33.23 5.88
C GLY A 198 16.65 31.72 6.04
N ARG A 199 17.80 31.03 5.93
CA ARG A 199 17.96 29.58 6.14
C ARG A 199 17.24 29.06 7.40
N ASN A 200 17.21 29.87 8.46
CA ASN A 200 16.57 29.53 9.73
C ASN A 200 15.04 29.39 9.61
N VAL A 201 14.38 30.14 8.73
CA VAL A 201 12.93 30.04 8.51
C VAL A 201 12.58 28.67 7.92
N PHE A 202 13.38 28.18 6.98
CA PHE A 202 13.18 26.87 6.35
C PHE A 202 13.36 25.71 7.35
N ILE A 203 14.41 25.78 8.18
CA ILE A 203 14.66 24.78 9.23
C ILE A 203 13.50 24.79 10.24
N ASN A 204 13.03 25.97 10.66
CA ASN A 204 11.92 26.08 11.59
C ASN A 204 10.61 25.53 11.00
N LEU A 205 10.31 25.82 9.74
CA LEU A 205 9.13 25.27 9.05
C LEU A 205 9.20 23.74 8.93
N GLY A 206 10.39 23.20 8.63
CA GLY A 206 10.60 21.75 8.61
C GLY A 206 10.39 21.11 9.97
N MET A 207 10.96 21.69 11.03
CA MET A 207 10.77 21.20 12.39
C MET A 207 9.29 21.23 12.81
N ILE A 208 8.58 22.31 12.50
CA ILE A 208 7.13 22.41 12.77
C ILE A 208 6.38 21.32 12.01
N ALA A 209 6.66 21.11 10.73
CA ALA A 209 6.00 20.10 9.92
C ALA A 209 6.24 18.67 10.44
N ILE A 210 7.49 18.34 10.79
CA ILE A 210 7.84 17.05 11.42
C ILE A 210 7.10 16.89 12.76
N SER A 211 7.08 17.93 13.60
CA SER A 211 6.36 17.88 14.88
C SER A 211 4.86 17.67 14.68
N LEU A 212 4.23 18.32 13.69
CA LEU A 212 2.81 18.10 13.38
C LEU A 212 2.54 16.66 12.96
N VAL A 213 3.35 16.09 12.07
CA VAL A 213 3.22 14.68 11.65
C VAL A 213 3.43 13.74 12.84
N ALA A 214 4.46 13.97 13.66
CA ALA A 214 4.73 13.15 14.84
C ALA A 214 3.62 13.24 15.90
N ILE A 215 3.05 14.41 16.11
CA ILE A 215 1.90 14.61 17.02
C ILE A 215 0.67 13.91 16.46
N SER A 216 0.37 14.05 15.17
CA SER A 216 -0.75 13.34 14.54
C SER A 216 -0.57 11.84 14.63
N PHE A 217 0.63 11.32 14.35
CA PHE A 217 0.95 9.90 14.48
C PHE A 217 0.79 9.43 15.93
N LEU A 218 1.33 10.19 16.90
CA LEU A 218 1.20 9.87 18.31
C LEU A 218 -0.28 9.83 18.71
N ILE A 219 -1.08 10.83 18.34
CA ILE A 219 -2.52 10.87 18.61
C ILE A 219 -3.21 9.63 18.03
N ILE A 220 -2.96 9.27 16.76
CA ILE A 220 -3.51 8.05 16.15
C ILE A 220 -3.15 6.84 17.01
N THR A 221 -1.85 6.63 17.29
CA THR A 221 -1.40 5.47 18.05
C THR A 221 -1.84 5.44 19.52
N THR A 222 -2.08 6.58 20.17
CA THR A 222 -2.54 6.63 21.57
C THR A 222 -4.05 6.57 21.70
N VAL A 223 -4.78 7.18 20.75
CA VAL A 223 -6.24 7.14 20.73
C VAL A 223 -6.71 5.73 20.34
N ASP A 224 -6.03 5.06 19.41
CA ASP A 224 -6.32 3.66 19.09
C ASP A 224 -6.08 2.74 20.30
N ASN A 225 -4.99 2.91 21.06
CA ASN A 225 -4.73 2.05 22.23
C ASN A 225 -5.69 2.27 23.41
N ASP A 226 -6.10 3.51 23.68
CA ASP A 226 -7.10 3.80 24.73
C ASP A 226 -8.51 3.37 24.29
N ILE A 227 -8.84 3.44 22.99
CA ILE A 227 -10.11 2.95 22.46
C ILE A 227 -10.13 1.41 22.44
N LEU A 228 -9.12 0.73 21.87
CA LEU A 228 -9.05 -0.75 21.83
C LEU A 228 -9.09 -1.37 23.24
N SER A 229 -8.38 -0.79 24.21
CA SER A 229 -8.41 -1.30 25.60
C SER A 229 -9.71 -0.99 26.35
N THR A 230 -10.48 0.03 25.91
CA THR A 230 -11.80 0.34 26.47
C THR A 230 -12.92 -0.42 25.75
N ILE A 231 -12.73 -0.83 24.50
CA ILE A 231 -13.64 -1.70 23.72
C ILE A 231 -13.56 -3.14 24.22
N GLY A 232 -12.34 -3.69 24.38
CA GLY A 232 -12.15 -5.07 24.89
C GLY A 232 -12.53 -5.28 26.37
N ALA A 233 -12.98 -4.23 27.06
CA ALA A 233 -13.43 -4.28 28.45
C ALA A 233 -14.90 -3.83 28.64
N GLN A 234 -15.64 -3.61 27.55
CA GLN A 234 -17.09 -3.42 27.65
C GLN A 234 -17.74 -4.74 28.11
N PRO A 235 -18.74 -4.70 29.00
CA PRO A 235 -19.50 -5.90 29.33
C PRO A 235 -20.25 -6.38 28.09
N THR A 236 -20.10 -7.64 27.74
CA THR A 236 -20.89 -8.28 26.68
C THR A 236 -22.39 -8.14 26.99
N ILE A 237 -23.15 -7.66 26.02
CA ILE A 237 -24.61 -7.61 26.08
C ILE A 237 -25.13 -8.89 25.43
N LYS A 238 -25.95 -9.64 26.16
CA LYS A 238 -26.57 -10.87 25.67
C LYS A 238 -28.05 -10.65 25.40
N ASN A 239 -28.43 -10.65 24.13
CA ASN A 239 -29.83 -10.65 23.70
C ASN A 239 -30.25 -12.08 23.30
N THR A 240 -31.48 -12.46 23.61
CA THR A 240 -32.03 -13.77 23.23
C THR A 240 -33.44 -13.57 22.70
N PHE A 241 -33.66 -14.10 21.50
CA PHE A 241 -34.90 -13.99 20.74
C PHE A 241 -35.53 -15.39 20.66
N PRO A 242 -36.51 -15.68 21.53
CA PRO A 242 -37.27 -16.93 21.46
C PRO A 242 -38.41 -16.81 20.43
N GLU A 243 -38.54 -17.80 19.55
CA GLU A 243 -39.66 -17.97 18.64
C GLU A 243 -40.28 -19.35 18.90
N ASP A 244 -41.59 -19.41 19.12
CA ASP A 244 -42.31 -20.66 19.38
C ASP A 244 -42.65 -21.34 18.05
N LEU A 245 -42.04 -22.51 17.79
CA LEU A 245 -42.25 -23.29 16.57
C LEU A 245 -43.09 -24.55 16.81
N SER A 246 -43.92 -24.53 17.85
CA SER A 246 -44.72 -25.69 18.24
C SER A 246 -45.72 -26.15 17.18
N GLU A 247 -46.27 -25.23 16.36
CA GLU A 247 -47.23 -25.58 15.30
C GLU A 247 -46.51 -26.25 14.13
N GLU A 248 -45.38 -25.70 13.72
CA GLU A 248 -44.52 -26.15 12.62
C GLU A 248 -43.97 -27.55 12.87
N ILE A 249 -43.57 -27.84 14.12
CA ILE A 249 -43.14 -29.17 14.56
C ILE A 249 -44.28 -30.19 14.43
N ILE A 250 -45.52 -29.81 14.77
CA ILE A 250 -46.68 -30.70 14.67
C ILE A 250 -47.07 -30.93 13.20
N GLU A 251 -46.90 -29.92 12.36
CA GLU A 251 -47.19 -29.99 10.92
C GLU A 251 -46.10 -30.70 10.12
N GLU A 252 -44.99 -31.10 10.77
CA GLU A 252 -43.82 -31.75 10.16
C GLU A 252 -43.26 -30.93 8.99
N GLU A 253 -43.28 -29.60 9.15
CA GLU A 253 -42.73 -28.68 8.15
C GLU A 253 -41.20 -28.61 8.25
N ALA A 254 -40.55 -28.70 7.09
CA ALA A 254 -39.10 -28.60 7.02
C ALA A 254 -38.65 -27.16 6.73
N TYR A 255 -37.65 -26.71 7.49
CA TYR A 255 -37.14 -25.34 7.45
C TYR A 255 -35.73 -25.26 6.85
N SER A 256 -35.42 -24.13 6.20
CA SER A 256 -34.06 -23.76 5.79
C SER A 256 -33.50 -22.67 6.72
N ILE A 257 -32.25 -22.82 7.16
CA ILE A 257 -31.54 -21.83 7.99
C ILE A 257 -30.46 -21.18 7.12
N LYS A 258 -30.53 -19.85 6.96
CA LYS A 258 -29.48 -19.05 6.32
C LYS A 258 -28.85 -18.10 7.33
N ILE A 259 -27.54 -18.18 7.48
CA ILE A 259 -26.72 -17.32 8.33
C ILE A 259 -25.74 -16.59 7.42
N ASP A 260 -25.79 -15.26 7.40
CA ASP A 260 -24.97 -14.39 6.55
C ASP A 260 -24.45 -13.24 7.44
N VAL A 261 -23.29 -13.47 8.03
CA VAL A 261 -22.71 -12.64 9.10
C VAL A 261 -21.28 -12.23 8.75
N GLY A 262 -20.78 -11.17 9.40
CA GLY A 262 -19.36 -10.80 9.29
C GLY A 262 -18.51 -11.66 10.21
N ASP A 263 -17.67 -11.00 11.00
CA ASP A 263 -16.72 -11.66 11.91
C ASP A 263 -17.37 -12.05 13.25
N LEU A 264 -18.22 -13.09 13.28
CA LEU A 264 -18.93 -13.55 14.48
C LEU A 264 -18.80 -15.05 14.69
N ASP A 265 -18.37 -15.48 15.89
CA ASP A 265 -18.34 -16.90 16.24
C ASP A 265 -19.75 -17.49 16.26
N ILE A 266 -19.92 -18.67 15.66
CA ILE A 266 -21.23 -19.27 15.43
C ILE A 266 -21.34 -20.61 16.15
N ASN A 267 -22.29 -20.70 17.08
CA ASN A 267 -22.62 -21.92 17.80
C ASN A 267 -24.01 -22.42 17.36
N LEU A 268 -24.05 -23.54 16.64
CA LEU A 268 -25.30 -24.23 16.31
C LEU A 268 -25.49 -25.40 17.26
N VAL A 269 -26.60 -25.37 18.02
CA VAL A 269 -26.97 -26.45 18.96
C VAL A 269 -28.43 -26.86 18.85
N ARG A 270 -28.73 -28.15 19.04
CA ARG A 270 -30.12 -28.59 19.22
C ARG A 270 -30.57 -28.45 20.66
N ASN A 271 -31.84 -28.09 20.87
CA ASN A 271 -32.47 -27.99 22.18
C ASN A 271 -33.69 -28.91 22.31
N LEU A 272 -34.05 -29.26 23.55
CA LEU A 272 -35.20 -30.13 23.84
C LEU A 272 -36.51 -29.36 24.03
N SER A 273 -36.52 -28.05 23.77
CA SER A 273 -37.74 -27.23 23.79
C SER A 273 -38.36 -27.16 22.40
N THR A 274 -39.56 -26.59 22.30
CA THR A 274 -40.21 -26.27 21.04
C THR A 274 -39.88 -24.86 20.55
N GLU A 275 -39.09 -24.11 21.33
CA GLU A 275 -38.69 -22.74 21.00
C GLU A 275 -37.35 -22.74 20.26
N LEU A 276 -37.33 -22.05 19.11
CA LEU A 276 -36.09 -21.58 18.49
C LEU A 276 -35.54 -20.43 19.34
N GLN A 277 -34.29 -20.54 19.77
CA GLN A 277 -33.62 -19.48 20.52
C GLN A 277 -32.42 -18.98 19.75
N ILE A 278 -32.49 -17.72 19.31
CA ILE A 278 -31.39 -17.03 18.67
C ILE A 278 -30.77 -16.09 19.70
N THR A 279 -29.54 -16.35 20.10
CA THR A 279 -28.81 -15.58 21.10
C THR A 279 -27.65 -14.85 20.45
N HIS A 280 -27.60 -13.53 20.60
CA HIS A 280 -26.50 -12.70 20.11
C HIS A 280 -25.80 -12.04 21.30
N GLU A 281 -24.50 -12.27 21.44
CA GLU A 281 -23.63 -11.68 22.45
C GLU A 281 -22.65 -10.71 21.78
N TYR A 282 -22.71 -9.41 22.14
CA TYR A 282 -21.95 -8.36 21.46
C TYR A 282 -21.46 -7.26 22.42
N ASN A 283 -20.38 -6.56 22.05
CA ASN A 283 -19.74 -5.54 22.89
C ASN A 283 -20.02 -4.08 22.48
N MET A 284 -20.56 -3.85 21.28
CA MET A 284 -20.77 -2.50 20.73
C MET A 284 -22.17 -2.32 20.15
N ASP A 285 -22.28 -2.25 18.81
CA ASP A 285 -23.53 -2.01 18.10
C ASP A 285 -24.20 -3.33 17.69
N ASP A 286 -25.50 -3.46 17.99
CA ASP A 286 -26.32 -4.60 17.58
C ASP A 286 -26.77 -4.38 16.12
N LEU A 287 -25.90 -4.70 15.17
CA LEU A 287 -26.24 -4.71 13.74
C LEU A 287 -26.92 -6.02 13.30
N PHE A 288 -27.17 -6.90 14.25
CA PHE A 288 -27.83 -8.18 14.06
C PHE A 288 -29.31 -8.01 13.69
N LYS A 289 -29.74 -8.78 12.71
CA LYS A 289 -31.14 -8.92 12.34
C LYS A 289 -31.45 -10.39 12.17
N TYR A 290 -32.57 -10.81 12.72
CA TYR A 290 -33.14 -12.12 12.45
C TYR A 290 -34.57 -11.94 11.92
N SER A 291 -35.00 -12.87 11.07
CA SER A 291 -36.38 -13.00 10.64
C SER A 291 -36.74 -14.45 10.41
N VAL A 292 -37.93 -14.84 10.84
CA VAL A 292 -38.53 -16.13 10.52
C VAL A 292 -39.65 -15.87 9.50
N ASP A 293 -39.50 -16.46 8.31
CA ASP A 293 -40.48 -16.45 7.24
C ASP A 293 -41.27 -17.75 7.28
N TYR A 294 -42.45 -17.69 7.90
CA TYR A 294 -43.38 -18.80 8.05
C TYR A 294 -44.09 -19.19 6.73
N GLU A 295 -44.07 -18.35 5.68
CA GLU A 295 -44.70 -18.72 4.41
C GLU A 295 -43.75 -19.56 3.54
N ASN A 296 -42.45 -19.33 3.68
CA ASN A 296 -41.39 -19.99 2.90
C ASN A 296 -40.52 -20.94 3.75
N ASN A 297 -40.88 -21.15 5.03
CA ASN A 297 -40.18 -21.99 5.99
C ASN A 297 -38.69 -21.68 6.08
N LYS A 298 -38.37 -20.39 6.24
CA LYS A 298 -36.99 -19.90 6.22
C LYS A 298 -36.66 -19.10 7.46
N ILE A 299 -35.55 -19.45 8.11
CA ILE A 299 -34.92 -18.66 9.17
C ILE A 299 -33.74 -17.93 8.54
N ASP A 300 -33.78 -16.60 8.56
CA ASP A 300 -32.76 -15.75 7.95
C ASP A 300 -32.13 -14.87 9.04
N ILE A 301 -30.81 -15.03 9.22
CA ILE A 301 -29.99 -14.35 10.21
C ILE A 301 -28.92 -13.58 9.46
N LYS A 302 -28.90 -12.24 9.63
CA LYS A 302 -27.95 -11.36 8.97
C LYS A 302 -27.32 -10.31 9.87
N THR A 303 -26.06 -9.98 9.61
CA THR A 303 -25.45 -8.75 10.11
C THR A 303 -25.53 -7.65 9.04
N TYR A 304 -25.88 -6.43 9.42
CA TYR A 304 -26.05 -5.35 8.44
C TYR A 304 -24.68 -4.89 7.89
N GLU A 305 -24.33 -5.34 6.68
CA GLU A 305 -23.36 -4.64 5.83
C GLU A 305 -24.04 -3.36 5.29
N ASP A 306 -24.15 -2.31 6.11
CA ASP A 306 -24.03 -1.00 5.48
C ASP A 306 -22.58 -0.93 5.03
N LYS A 307 -22.34 -1.04 3.72
CA LYS A 307 -21.07 -0.72 3.09
C LYS A 307 -20.52 0.55 3.72
N LEU A 308 -19.65 0.38 4.72
CA LEU A 308 -18.92 1.45 5.35
C LEU A 308 -18.00 1.96 4.26
N ASN A 309 -18.44 3.01 3.58
CA ASN A 309 -17.65 3.73 2.58
C ASN A 309 -16.33 4.19 3.23
N GLY A 310 -15.29 3.34 3.16
CA GLY A 310 -13.91 3.65 3.49
C GLY A 310 -13.62 4.03 4.95
N GLY A 311 -14.36 3.47 5.92
CA GLY A 311 -14.13 3.67 7.35
C GLY A 311 -13.31 2.54 7.97
N PHE A 312 -12.43 2.88 8.90
CA PHE A 312 -11.59 1.95 9.67
C PHE A 312 -12.37 0.75 10.24
N PHE A 313 -11.74 -0.42 10.19
CA PHE A 313 -12.20 -1.71 10.73
C PHE A 313 -12.73 -1.56 12.17
N GLY A 314 -14.04 -1.65 12.34
CA GLY A 314 -14.62 -2.10 13.60
C GLY A 314 -14.72 -3.62 13.50
N VAL A 315 -13.86 -4.33 14.20
CA VAL A 315 -13.99 -5.79 14.39
C VAL A 315 -15.27 -6.00 15.19
N TYR A 316 -16.24 -6.71 14.61
CA TYR A 316 -17.49 -7.02 15.29
C TYR A 316 -17.32 -8.28 16.14
N GLU A 317 -16.47 -8.24 17.17
CA GLU A 317 -16.33 -9.40 18.07
C GLU A 317 -17.66 -9.69 18.80
N GLY A 318 -18.16 -10.91 18.60
CA GLY A 318 -19.40 -11.39 19.22
C GLY A 318 -19.63 -12.88 18.97
N VAL A 319 -20.61 -13.43 19.68
CA VAL A 319 -21.00 -14.85 19.56
C VAL A 319 -22.48 -14.95 19.20
N LEU A 320 -22.78 -15.63 18.10
CA LEU A 320 -24.11 -16.02 17.70
C LEU A 320 -24.36 -17.47 18.13
N THR A 321 -25.38 -17.71 18.95
CA THR A 321 -25.84 -19.07 19.27
C THR A 321 -27.23 -19.30 18.70
N VAL A 322 -27.36 -20.25 17.78
CA VAL A 322 -28.63 -20.68 17.19
C VAL A 322 -29.01 -22.01 17.81
N SER A 323 -30.01 -21.97 18.67
CA SER A 323 -30.50 -23.13 19.42
C SER A 323 -31.83 -23.59 18.83
N VAL A 324 -31.82 -24.69 18.09
CA VAL A 324 -32.97 -25.15 17.28
C VAL A 324 -33.70 -26.33 17.97
N PRO A 325 -35.04 -26.35 18.01
CA PRO A 325 -35.80 -27.48 18.56
C PRO A 325 -35.43 -28.82 17.93
N ALA A 326 -35.17 -29.84 18.76
CA ALA A 326 -34.73 -31.17 18.32
C ALA A 326 -35.73 -31.89 17.41
N ASP A 327 -37.01 -31.55 17.51
CA ASP A 327 -38.08 -32.14 16.69
C ASP A 327 -38.37 -31.34 15.40
N LEU A 328 -37.76 -30.16 15.21
CA LEU A 328 -37.94 -29.36 14.00
C LEU A 328 -37.12 -29.95 12.85
N LEU A 329 -37.76 -30.26 11.72
CA LEU A 329 -37.10 -30.75 10.53
C LEU A 329 -36.34 -29.61 9.84
N ILE A 330 -35.07 -29.84 9.53
CA ILE A 330 -34.22 -28.90 8.80
C ILE A 330 -33.81 -29.54 7.49
N ASN A 331 -34.10 -28.89 6.37
CA ASN A 331 -33.66 -29.37 5.06
C ASN A 331 -32.30 -28.80 4.67
N GLU A 332 -32.05 -27.52 4.94
CA GLU A 332 -30.88 -26.82 4.44
C GLU A 332 -30.32 -25.91 5.53
N ILE A 333 -28.99 -25.91 5.66
CA ILE A 333 -28.23 -24.98 6.49
C ILE A 333 -27.18 -24.35 5.58
N ASP A 334 -27.23 -23.03 5.44
CA ASP A 334 -26.36 -22.22 4.60
C ASP A 334 -25.69 -21.16 5.49
N ILE A 335 -24.38 -21.23 5.66
CA ILE A 335 -23.57 -20.35 6.52
C ILE A 335 -22.52 -19.65 5.66
N ASP A 336 -22.59 -18.32 5.63
CA ASP A 336 -21.63 -17.42 5.00
C ASP A 336 -21.10 -16.47 6.09
N ALA A 337 -19.80 -16.53 6.38
CA ALA A 337 -19.16 -15.76 7.45
C ALA A 337 -17.75 -15.25 7.09
N GLY A 338 -17.30 -14.19 7.76
CA GLY A 338 -15.95 -13.63 7.59
C GLY A 338 -14.89 -14.37 8.42
N GLU A 339 -14.27 -13.66 9.37
CA GLU A 339 -13.38 -14.26 10.37
C GLU A 339 -14.21 -14.84 11.53
N SER A 340 -14.45 -16.15 11.57
CA SER A 340 -15.40 -16.78 12.51
C SER A 340 -15.07 -18.23 12.86
N ASP A 341 -15.10 -18.57 14.16
CA ASP A 341 -15.08 -19.97 14.60
C ASP A 341 -16.51 -20.54 14.58
N ILE A 342 -16.68 -21.73 14.01
CA ILE A 342 -17.98 -22.42 13.94
C ILE A 342 -17.94 -23.66 14.83
N GLU A 343 -18.88 -23.76 15.77
CA GLU A 343 -19.16 -25.00 16.50
C GLU A 343 -20.57 -25.52 16.19
N MET A 344 -20.67 -26.76 15.71
CA MET A 344 -21.95 -27.42 15.43
C MET A 344 -22.06 -28.75 16.18
N PHE A 345 -23.14 -28.92 16.95
CA PHE A 345 -23.36 -30.11 17.76
C PHE A 345 -24.75 -30.74 17.54
N HIS A 346 -24.77 -32.03 17.19
CA HIS A 346 -25.98 -32.85 17.07
C HIS A 346 -26.99 -32.34 16.04
N TYR A 347 -26.57 -32.07 14.81
CA TYR A 347 -27.46 -31.58 13.75
C TYR A 347 -27.78 -32.64 12.71
N ASP A 348 -29.00 -32.54 12.17
CA ASP A 348 -29.47 -33.35 11.04
C ASP A 348 -30.02 -32.39 9.96
N SER A 349 -29.55 -32.51 8.71
CA SER A 349 -30.13 -31.80 7.56
C SER A 349 -29.98 -32.56 6.25
N ASP A 350 -30.69 -32.16 5.19
CA ASP A 350 -30.42 -32.72 3.86
C ASP A 350 -29.17 -32.08 3.25
N VAL A 351 -29.07 -30.75 3.31
CA VAL A 351 -27.98 -29.96 2.74
C VAL A 351 -27.31 -29.13 3.83
N LEU A 352 -25.98 -29.08 3.79
CA LEU A 352 -25.14 -28.20 4.61
C LEU A 352 -24.13 -27.48 3.69
N ASP A 353 -24.15 -26.16 3.70
CA ASP A 353 -23.17 -25.32 3.02
C ASP A 353 -22.54 -24.38 4.04
N ILE A 354 -21.21 -24.35 4.09
CA ILE A 354 -20.43 -23.49 4.99
C ILE A 354 -19.32 -22.84 4.16
N GLU A 355 -19.31 -21.52 4.10
CA GLU A 355 -18.27 -20.70 3.50
C GLU A 355 -17.78 -19.70 4.56
N ILE A 356 -16.49 -19.75 4.89
CA ILE A 356 -15.84 -18.78 5.79
C ILE A 356 -14.56 -18.23 5.18
N ASP A 357 -14.22 -16.98 5.47
CA ASP A 357 -12.91 -16.43 5.10
C ASP A 357 -11.82 -17.06 5.99
N SER A 358 -11.95 -16.97 7.32
CA SER A 358 -10.96 -17.52 8.24
C SER A 358 -11.57 -18.00 9.55
N GLY A 359 -11.07 -19.09 10.13
CA GLY A 359 -11.49 -19.59 11.45
C GLY A 359 -11.62 -21.11 11.52
N ASP A 360 -11.78 -21.65 12.72
CA ASP A 360 -11.86 -23.10 12.94
C ASP A 360 -13.32 -23.59 12.84
N ILE A 361 -13.55 -24.65 12.06
CA ILE A 361 -14.85 -25.32 11.94
C ILE A 361 -14.82 -26.63 12.72
N ASN A 362 -15.61 -26.70 13.79
CA ASN A 362 -15.70 -27.86 14.67
C ASN A 362 -17.12 -28.43 14.65
N MET A 363 -17.26 -29.65 14.17
CA MET A 363 -18.54 -30.33 14.01
C MET A 363 -18.52 -31.69 14.70
N TYR A 364 -19.54 -31.94 15.52
CA TYR A 364 -19.68 -33.18 16.28
C TYR A 364 -21.10 -33.74 16.17
N LYS A 365 -21.22 -34.97 15.67
CA LYS A 365 -22.52 -35.64 15.41
C LYS A 365 -23.41 -34.82 14.49
N VAL A 366 -22.91 -34.61 13.28
CA VAL A 366 -23.62 -33.89 12.23
C VAL A 366 -23.94 -34.89 11.12
N ASP A 367 -25.23 -35.17 10.92
CA ASP A 367 -25.71 -36.15 9.95
C ASP A 367 -26.39 -35.42 8.78
N VAL A 368 -25.79 -35.49 7.59
CA VAL A 368 -26.19 -34.71 6.42
C VAL A 368 -26.27 -35.58 5.16
N GLN A 369 -27.09 -35.23 4.16
CA GLN A 369 -27.00 -35.93 2.87
C GLN A 369 -25.85 -35.36 2.05
N GLU A 370 -25.86 -34.05 1.83
CA GLU A 370 -24.86 -33.34 1.04
C GLU A 370 -24.24 -32.22 1.87
N ALA A 371 -22.91 -32.20 1.98
CA ALA A 371 -22.18 -31.15 2.68
C ALA A 371 -21.07 -30.54 1.82
N THR A 372 -21.05 -29.22 1.75
CA THR A 372 -19.95 -28.43 1.18
C THR A 372 -19.40 -27.51 2.26
N ILE A 373 -18.09 -27.55 2.46
CA ILE A 373 -17.38 -26.75 3.45
C ILE A 373 -16.19 -26.10 2.76
N THR A 374 -16.13 -24.79 2.80
CA THR A 374 -15.09 -23.96 2.18
C THR A 374 -14.52 -22.99 3.21
N SER A 375 -13.19 -22.92 3.30
CA SER A 375 -12.48 -21.98 4.16
C SER A 375 -11.19 -21.51 3.48
N ASP A 376 -10.87 -20.22 3.51
CA ASP A 376 -9.55 -19.78 3.00
C ASP A 376 -8.45 -20.15 4.02
N GLU A 377 -8.63 -19.82 5.30
CA GLU A 377 -7.67 -20.14 6.37
C GLU A 377 -8.35 -20.74 7.62
N GLY A 378 -7.92 -21.91 8.09
CA GLY A 378 -8.44 -22.48 9.33
C GLY A 378 -8.52 -24.00 9.38
N ASN A 379 -8.76 -24.55 10.57
CA ASN A 379 -8.82 -26.00 10.76
C ASN A 379 -10.26 -26.52 10.72
N ILE A 380 -10.44 -27.68 10.09
CA ILE A 380 -11.74 -28.35 10.02
C ILE A 380 -11.66 -29.66 10.81
N ASN A 381 -12.47 -29.77 11.87
CA ASN A 381 -12.64 -30.97 12.67
C ASN A 381 -14.07 -31.49 12.53
N LEU A 382 -14.26 -32.65 11.91
CA LEU A 382 -15.56 -33.35 11.85
C LEU A 382 -15.45 -34.69 12.56
N LEU A 383 -16.34 -34.93 13.51
CA LEU A 383 -16.25 -36.05 14.45
C LEU A 383 -17.61 -36.73 14.66
N ASP A 384 -17.64 -38.08 14.69
CA ASP A 384 -18.83 -38.88 14.98
C ASP A 384 -20.05 -38.53 14.08
N SER A 385 -19.81 -38.26 12.80
CA SER A 385 -20.80 -37.67 11.86
C SER A 385 -21.11 -38.59 10.68
N TRP A 386 -22.17 -38.29 9.92
CA TRP A 386 -22.58 -39.06 8.73
C TRP A 386 -22.81 -38.15 7.52
N ALA A 387 -22.33 -38.53 6.34
CA ALA A 387 -22.60 -37.81 5.09
C ALA A 387 -22.75 -38.76 3.89
N VAL A 388 -23.66 -38.47 2.95
CA VAL A 388 -23.68 -39.20 1.65
C VAL A 388 -22.62 -38.64 0.72
N GLU A 389 -22.62 -37.33 0.54
CA GLU A 389 -21.61 -36.60 -0.21
C GLU A 389 -20.99 -35.50 0.66
N LEU A 390 -19.67 -35.50 0.76
CA LEU A 390 -18.91 -34.51 1.54
C LEU A 390 -17.83 -33.89 0.65
N SER A 391 -17.84 -32.56 0.54
CA SER A 391 -16.85 -31.77 -0.18
C SER A 391 -16.23 -30.75 0.76
N ILE A 392 -14.91 -30.82 0.94
CA ILE A 392 -14.16 -29.90 1.79
C ILE A 392 -13.08 -29.22 0.95
N THR A 393 -13.04 -27.89 0.98
CA THR A 393 -12.02 -27.07 0.32
C THR A 393 -11.40 -26.12 1.34
N VAL A 394 -10.08 -26.24 1.55
CA VAL A 394 -9.30 -25.36 2.42
C VAL A 394 -8.10 -24.84 1.64
N ASP A 395 -7.75 -23.56 1.77
CA ASP A 395 -6.52 -23.05 1.17
C ASP A 395 -5.31 -23.23 2.11
N ASP A 396 -5.41 -22.85 3.38
CA ASP A 396 -4.38 -23.15 4.40
C ASP A 396 -5.00 -23.64 5.71
N GLY A 397 -4.69 -24.89 6.10
CA GLY A 397 -5.15 -25.40 7.39
C GLY A 397 -5.07 -26.92 7.55
N PHE A 398 -5.46 -27.38 8.74
CA PHE A 398 -5.53 -28.81 9.06
C PHE A 398 -6.94 -29.36 8.92
N ILE A 399 -7.09 -30.49 8.25
CA ILE A 399 -8.37 -31.21 8.14
C ILE A 399 -8.30 -32.51 8.91
N PHE A 400 -9.18 -32.66 9.90
CA PHE A 400 -9.33 -33.87 10.71
C PHE A 400 -10.75 -34.42 10.64
N LEU A 401 -10.89 -35.61 10.06
CA LEU A 401 -12.14 -36.35 10.05
C LEU A 401 -11.96 -37.63 10.88
N SER A 402 -12.81 -37.83 11.90
CA SER A 402 -12.79 -39.05 12.72
C SER A 402 -14.17 -39.67 12.88
N ASP A 403 -14.25 -40.99 12.73
CA ASP A 403 -15.46 -41.78 12.93
C ASP A 403 -16.62 -41.25 12.06
N ILE A 404 -16.32 -41.02 10.78
CA ILE A 404 -17.28 -40.54 9.78
C ILE A 404 -17.88 -41.71 9.02
N ASP A 405 -19.20 -41.74 8.99
CA ASP A 405 -19.99 -42.86 8.48
C ASP A 405 -19.71 -44.18 9.21
N SER A 406 -20.27 -45.27 8.69
CA SER A 406 -19.92 -46.59 9.19
C SER A 406 -19.85 -47.61 8.05
N TYR A 407 -19.11 -48.69 8.27
CA TYR A 407 -19.10 -49.83 7.35
C TYR A 407 -20.48 -50.47 7.07
N LEU A 408 -21.51 -50.14 7.87
CA LEU A 408 -22.89 -50.58 7.66
C LEU A 408 -23.73 -49.56 6.87
N ARG A 409 -23.27 -48.32 6.79
CA ARG A 409 -23.92 -47.17 6.13
C ARG A 409 -22.81 -46.29 5.55
N LEU A 410 -22.32 -46.68 4.37
CA LEU A 410 -21.25 -45.98 3.66
C LEU A 410 -21.77 -44.67 3.07
N GLY A 411 -20.94 -43.62 3.12
CA GLY A 411 -21.09 -42.47 2.22
C GLY A 411 -20.77 -42.86 0.77
N GLU A 412 -21.30 -42.10 -0.18
CA GLU A 412 -21.06 -42.32 -1.61
C GLU A 412 -19.75 -41.65 -2.04
N LYS A 413 -19.54 -40.37 -1.70
CA LYS A 413 -18.41 -39.58 -2.21
C LYS A 413 -17.82 -38.62 -1.19
N LEU A 414 -16.50 -38.66 -1.03
CA LEU A 414 -15.70 -37.69 -0.28
C LEU A 414 -14.70 -37.00 -1.21
N ASN A 415 -14.78 -35.67 -1.30
CA ASN A 415 -13.79 -34.84 -2.00
C ASN A 415 -13.14 -33.89 -1.00
N ILE A 416 -11.81 -33.90 -0.90
CA ILE A 416 -11.07 -32.93 -0.09
C ILE A 416 -10.02 -32.27 -0.96
N THR A 417 -10.01 -30.94 -0.98
CA THR A 417 -8.96 -30.12 -1.58
C THR A 417 -8.34 -29.29 -0.46
N ASN A 418 -7.03 -29.42 -0.25
CA ASN A 418 -6.29 -28.59 0.69
C ASN A 418 -5.05 -28.02 -0.01
N SER A 419 -4.94 -26.71 -0.20
CA SER A 419 -3.79 -26.14 -0.94
C SER A 419 -2.49 -26.27 -0.12
N GLU A 420 -2.54 -26.00 1.18
CA GLU A 420 -1.45 -26.16 2.14
C GLU A 420 -1.95 -26.69 3.50
N GLY A 421 -1.27 -27.69 4.06
CA GLY A 421 -1.57 -28.23 5.39
C GLY A 421 -1.93 -29.72 5.42
N ASP A 422 -2.00 -30.28 6.62
CA ASP A 422 -2.12 -31.73 6.79
C ASP A 422 -3.59 -32.19 6.73
N ILE A 423 -3.80 -33.40 6.22
CA ILE A 423 -5.11 -34.07 6.20
C ILE A 423 -4.99 -35.38 6.95
N THR A 424 -5.82 -35.56 7.97
CA THR A 424 -5.92 -36.81 8.74
C THR A 424 -7.35 -37.34 8.74
N LEU A 425 -7.49 -38.59 8.31
CA LEU A 425 -8.74 -39.32 8.22
C LEU A 425 -8.64 -40.59 9.09
N GLU A 426 -9.41 -40.66 10.16
CA GLU A 426 -9.46 -41.82 11.06
C GLU A 426 -10.86 -42.46 11.05
N SER A 427 -10.96 -43.76 10.77
CA SER A 427 -12.25 -44.48 10.72
C SER A 427 -13.29 -43.79 9.82
N VAL A 428 -12.89 -43.38 8.61
CA VAL A 428 -13.76 -42.75 7.61
C VAL A 428 -14.23 -43.78 6.57
N TYR A 429 -15.53 -43.81 6.25
CA TYR A 429 -16.15 -44.88 5.45
C TYR A 429 -16.98 -44.41 4.22
N PHE A 430 -16.31 -44.02 3.13
CA PHE A 430 -16.93 -43.67 1.83
C PHE A 430 -16.62 -44.69 0.72
N LYS A 431 -17.45 -44.78 -0.34
CA LYS A 431 -17.11 -45.61 -1.51
C LYS A 431 -16.01 -44.98 -2.36
N ASP A 432 -16.17 -43.71 -2.69
CA ASP A 432 -15.25 -42.94 -3.51
C ASP A 432 -14.60 -41.82 -2.68
N ILE A 433 -13.27 -41.82 -2.58
CA ILE A 433 -12.49 -40.80 -1.89
C ILE A 433 -11.51 -40.16 -2.86
N VAL A 434 -11.59 -38.84 -3.02
CA VAL A 434 -10.70 -38.03 -3.86
C VAL A 434 -10.06 -36.94 -3.00
N ILE A 435 -8.73 -36.94 -2.93
CA ILE A 435 -7.94 -35.99 -2.15
C ILE A 435 -6.97 -35.26 -3.08
N ASP A 436 -6.96 -33.94 -3.03
CA ASP A 436 -5.97 -33.07 -3.66
C ASP A 436 -5.27 -32.24 -2.57
N ASN A 437 -4.05 -32.65 -2.19
CA ASN A 437 -3.23 -31.99 -1.18
C ASN A 437 -1.80 -31.82 -1.70
N PRO A 438 -1.54 -30.82 -2.57
CA PRO A 438 -0.23 -30.65 -3.17
C PRO A 438 0.89 -30.40 -2.15
N LEU A 439 0.61 -29.71 -1.03
CA LEU A 439 1.59 -29.29 -0.03
C LEU A 439 1.14 -29.67 1.39
N GLY A 440 1.46 -30.87 1.85
CA GLY A 440 1.09 -31.33 3.18
C GLY A 440 1.06 -32.84 3.32
N ASP A 441 1.07 -33.32 4.56
CA ASP A 441 1.01 -34.75 4.84
C ASP A 441 -0.45 -35.25 4.79
N PHE A 442 -0.64 -36.45 4.23
CA PHE A 442 -1.94 -37.13 4.21
C PHE A 442 -1.85 -38.44 4.98
N HIS A 443 -2.70 -38.60 5.98
CA HIS A 443 -2.80 -39.80 6.77
C HIS A 443 -4.23 -40.35 6.76
N PHE A 444 -4.39 -41.56 6.24
CA PHE A 444 -5.66 -42.28 6.26
C PHE A 444 -5.53 -43.58 7.03
N ARG A 445 -6.30 -43.72 8.11
CA ARG A 445 -6.30 -44.88 8.99
C ARG A 445 -7.71 -45.40 9.21
N ASN A 446 -7.98 -46.64 8.82
CA ASN A 446 -9.25 -47.30 9.11
C ASN A 446 -9.00 -48.67 9.77
N PHE A 447 -9.56 -48.90 10.95
CA PHE A 447 -9.30 -50.15 11.70
C PHE A 447 -10.20 -51.32 11.29
N ASN A 448 -11.17 -51.10 10.40
CA ASN A 448 -12.15 -52.11 10.02
C ASN A 448 -11.66 -52.97 8.84
N GLU A 449 -11.36 -54.24 9.12
CA GLU A 449 -10.91 -55.19 8.09
C GLU A 449 -11.97 -55.56 7.04
N PHE A 450 -13.25 -55.23 7.28
CA PHE A 450 -14.36 -55.54 6.37
C PHE A 450 -14.69 -54.41 5.40
N TYR A 451 -14.13 -53.22 5.61
CA TYR A 451 -14.35 -52.08 4.74
C TYR A 451 -13.42 -52.17 3.52
N GLU A 452 -14.02 -52.11 2.33
CA GLU A 452 -13.32 -52.05 1.05
C GLU A 452 -13.70 -50.76 0.33
N ILE A 453 -12.71 -49.90 0.09
CA ILE A 453 -12.88 -48.65 -0.69
C ILE A 453 -13.00 -49.01 -2.16
N GLU A 454 -13.97 -48.44 -2.87
CA GLU A 454 -14.16 -48.67 -4.30
C GLU A 454 -13.15 -47.86 -5.11
N ASN A 455 -12.98 -46.58 -4.79
CA ASN A 455 -12.00 -45.69 -5.40
C ASN A 455 -11.29 -44.81 -4.36
N LEU A 456 -9.96 -44.76 -4.42
CA LEU A 456 -9.13 -43.84 -3.65
C LEU A 456 -8.14 -43.15 -4.59
N GLU A 457 -8.35 -41.87 -4.83
CA GLU A 457 -7.45 -41.00 -5.59
C GLU A 457 -6.82 -39.98 -4.62
N VAL A 458 -5.49 -39.98 -4.52
CA VAL A 458 -4.74 -39.01 -3.71
C VAL A 458 -3.69 -38.35 -4.59
N LYS A 459 -3.77 -37.02 -4.71
CA LYS A 459 -2.77 -36.19 -5.37
C LYS A 459 -2.01 -35.42 -4.29
N SER A 460 -0.70 -35.63 -4.25
CA SER A 460 0.21 -34.85 -3.41
C SER A 460 1.52 -34.66 -4.17
N ILE A 461 2.10 -33.46 -4.06
CA ILE A 461 3.36 -33.09 -4.72
C ILE A 461 4.50 -33.17 -3.71
N GLU A 462 4.33 -32.54 -2.55
CA GLU A 462 5.28 -32.51 -1.44
C GLU A 462 4.54 -32.87 -0.14
N GLY A 463 4.90 -34.01 0.46
CA GLY A 463 4.26 -34.53 1.68
C GLY A 463 4.35 -36.06 1.79
N GLU A 464 4.15 -36.59 2.98
CA GLU A 464 4.04 -38.04 3.24
C GLU A 464 2.60 -38.51 3.06
N VAL A 465 2.40 -39.61 2.32
CA VAL A 465 1.09 -40.26 2.14
C VAL A 465 1.10 -41.60 2.87
N ILE A 466 0.38 -41.68 3.98
CA ILE A 466 0.25 -42.87 4.83
C ILE A 466 -1.17 -43.43 4.73
N VAL A 467 -1.31 -44.72 4.40
CA VAL A 467 -2.59 -45.42 4.30
C VAL A 467 -2.56 -46.75 5.07
N GLU A 468 -3.37 -46.86 6.11
CA GLU A 468 -3.41 -48.00 7.04
C GLU A 468 -4.85 -48.57 7.22
N PRO A 469 -5.11 -49.86 6.97
CA PRO A 469 -4.25 -50.83 6.29
C PRO A 469 -4.09 -50.50 4.81
N PRO A 470 -3.04 -51.03 4.14
CA PRO A 470 -2.83 -50.78 2.72
C PRO A 470 -4.03 -51.26 1.89
N VAL A 471 -4.64 -50.35 1.13
CA VAL A 471 -5.79 -50.62 0.26
C VAL A 471 -5.41 -51.68 -0.77
N LYS A 472 -6.21 -52.75 -0.86
CA LYS A 472 -6.05 -53.77 -1.91
C LYS A 472 -6.61 -53.23 -3.23
N ASN A 473 -5.88 -52.33 -3.90
CA ASN A 473 -6.28 -51.84 -5.22
C ASN A 473 -6.41 -53.02 -6.21
N ARG A 474 -7.65 -53.36 -6.58
CA ARG A 474 -7.92 -54.10 -7.81
C ARG A 474 -7.70 -53.13 -8.97
N LYS A 475 -6.54 -53.20 -9.61
CA LYS A 475 -6.33 -52.55 -10.91
C LYS A 475 -7.50 -52.92 -11.85
N PRO A 476 -8.20 -51.97 -12.48
CA PRO A 476 -8.92 -52.26 -13.70
C PRO A 476 -7.87 -52.57 -14.77
N ASP A 477 -8.02 -53.72 -15.42
CA ASP A 477 -7.20 -54.11 -16.56
C ASP A 477 -7.17 -52.98 -17.60
N GLN A 478 -5.97 -52.54 -17.98
CA GLN A 478 -5.77 -51.80 -19.22
C GLN A 478 -6.11 -52.74 -20.38
N GLY A 479 -7.26 -52.49 -21.03
CA GLY A 479 -7.73 -53.17 -22.24
C GLY A 479 -8.37 -52.17 -23.19
#